data_AF-A0A388K9K9-F1
#
_entry.id   AF-A0A388K9K9-F1
#
_cell.length_a   1.000
_cell.length_b   1.000
_cell.length_c   1.000
_cell.angle_alpha   90.00
_cell.angle_beta   90.00
_cell.angle_gamma   90.00
#
_symmetry.space_group_name_H-M   'P 1'
#
loop_
_entity.id
_entity.type
_entity.pdbx_description
1 polymer ?
#
loop_
_entity_poly.entity_id
_entity_poly.type
_entity_poly.pdbx_seq_one_letter_code
_entity_poly.pdbx_strand_id
1 'polypeptide(L)'
;MVETRGGTSTSPYTQEHKEKIAAIVKENRARKGLLKQAKLKAIAEEQAAKMKELEEEMEKKKKAAEEEAAAKVEEEKKRKGKEVESSGAMKEEVEMEKNTSEWIANLWLGEDEETEFYVPKDERDALASELAAMEDPLE
;
A
#
# COMPACT_ATOMS: atom_id res chain seq x y z
N MET A 1 -82.59 12.22 -24.48
CA MET A 1 -81.53 12.82 -23.65
C MET A 1 -81.63 12.11 -22.30
N VAL A 2 -80.78 11.18 -21.90
CA VAL A 2 -79.34 10.94 -22.11
C VAL A 2 -79.10 9.42 -22.06
N GLU A 3 -78.38 8.87 -23.04
CA GLU A 3 -77.84 7.50 -22.95
C GLU A 3 -76.63 7.52 -22.01
N THR A 4 -76.78 6.89 -20.84
CA THR A 4 -75.69 6.71 -19.89
C THR A 4 -74.66 5.77 -20.51
N ARG A 5 -73.53 6.34 -20.91
CA ARG A 5 -72.38 5.68 -21.52
C ARG A 5 -71.91 4.53 -20.61
N GLY A 6 -72.35 3.32 -20.92
CA GLY A 6 -72.04 2.11 -20.18
C GLY A 6 -70.55 1.83 -20.17
N GLY A 7 -70.05 1.53 -18.98
CA GLY A 7 -68.95 0.60 -18.75
C GLY A 7 -67.61 0.96 -19.37
N THR A 8 -66.78 1.66 -18.61
CA THR A 8 -65.34 1.38 -18.70
C THR A 8 -65.14 -0.01 -18.08
N SER A 9 -65.33 -1.05 -18.89
CA SER A 9 -65.08 -2.44 -18.49
C SER A 9 -63.59 -2.61 -18.31
N THR A 10 -63.09 -2.36 -17.10
CA THR A 10 -61.83 -2.94 -16.64
C THR A 10 -62.05 -4.44 -16.53
N SER A 11 -61.90 -5.14 -17.66
CA SER A 11 -61.94 -6.59 -17.73
C SER A 11 -60.92 -7.13 -16.71
N PRO A 12 -61.34 -7.96 -15.74
CA PRO A 12 -60.41 -8.52 -14.77
C PRO A 12 -59.36 -9.33 -15.52
N TYR A 13 -58.11 -9.04 -15.17
CA TYR A 13 -56.92 -9.68 -15.71
C TYR A 13 -57.07 -11.22 -15.69
N THR A 14 -57.18 -11.83 -16.88
CA THR A 14 -57.47 -13.27 -17.01
C THR A 14 -56.30 -14.12 -16.49
N GLN A 15 -56.60 -15.38 -16.13
CA GLN A 15 -55.61 -16.29 -15.56
C GLN A 15 -54.40 -16.50 -16.47
N GLU A 16 -54.59 -16.59 -17.78
CA GLU A 16 -53.50 -16.70 -18.76
C GLU A 16 -52.54 -15.51 -18.70
N HIS A 17 -53.05 -14.29 -18.48
CA HIS A 17 -52.18 -13.14 -18.33
C HIS A 17 -51.37 -13.25 -17.03
N LYS A 18 -51.97 -13.69 -15.91
CA LYS A 18 -51.25 -13.92 -14.63
C LYS A 18 -50.10 -14.91 -14.80
N GLU A 19 -50.34 -15.99 -15.52
CA GLU A 19 -49.32 -17.00 -15.79
C GLU A 19 -48.19 -16.47 -16.67
N LYS A 20 -48.50 -15.66 -17.70
CA LYS A 20 -47.48 -14.98 -18.53
C LYS A 20 -46.60 -14.03 -17.73
N ILE A 21 -47.17 -13.22 -16.83
CA ILE A 21 -46.38 -12.34 -15.95
C ILE A 21 -45.53 -13.17 -14.99
N ALA A 22 -46.10 -14.22 -14.38
CA ALA A 22 -45.35 -15.09 -13.48
C ALA A 22 -44.15 -15.76 -14.18
N ALA A 23 -44.34 -16.22 -15.42
CA ALA A 23 -43.28 -16.79 -16.24
C ALA A 23 -42.16 -15.76 -16.53
N ILE A 24 -42.52 -14.54 -16.95
CA ILE A 24 -41.56 -13.46 -17.22
C ILE A 24 -40.79 -13.06 -15.96
N VAL A 25 -41.46 -12.99 -14.81
CA VAL A 25 -40.82 -12.66 -13.52
C VAL A 25 -39.82 -13.75 -13.13
N LYS A 26 -40.18 -15.04 -13.31
CA LYS A 26 -39.28 -16.17 -13.05
C LYS A 26 -38.06 -16.16 -13.96
N GLU A 27 -38.25 -15.89 -15.25
CA GLU A 27 -37.15 -15.76 -16.22
C GLU A 27 -36.23 -14.59 -15.87
N ASN A 28 -36.78 -13.42 -15.55
CA ASN A 28 -35.99 -12.25 -15.15
C ASN A 28 -35.17 -12.50 -13.88
N ARG A 29 -35.71 -13.25 -12.91
CA ARG A 29 -34.98 -13.63 -11.70
C ARG A 29 -33.79 -14.53 -12.03
N ALA A 30 -33.96 -15.50 -12.92
CA ALA A 30 -32.89 -16.37 -13.39
C ALA A 30 -31.80 -15.58 -14.15
N ARG A 31 -32.19 -14.72 -15.10
CA ARG A 31 -31.26 -13.85 -15.85
C ARG A 31 -30.46 -12.94 -14.92
N LYS A 32 -31.10 -12.33 -13.92
CA LYS A 32 -30.41 -11.51 -12.91
C LYS A 32 -29.42 -12.33 -12.07
N GLY A 33 -29.72 -13.59 -11.77
CA GLY A 33 -28.79 -14.50 -11.11
C GLY A 33 -27.53 -14.74 -11.94
N LEU A 34 -27.69 -15.08 -13.22
CA LEU A 34 -26.58 -15.30 -14.15
C LEU A 34 -25.75 -14.03 -14.35
N LEU A 35 -26.39 -12.87 -14.48
CA LEU A 35 -25.70 -11.57 -14.59
C LEU A 35 -24.83 -11.27 -13.36
N LYS A 36 -25.33 -11.55 -12.15
CA LYS A 36 -24.54 -11.38 -10.92
C LYS A 36 -23.32 -12.30 -10.92
N GLN A 37 -23.50 -13.57 -11.30
CA GLN A 37 -22.41 -14.53 -11.38
C GLN A 37 -21.36 -14.13 -12.43
N ALA A 38 -21.80 -13.67 -13.60
CA ALA A 38 -20.91 -13.17 -14.66
C ALA A 38 -20.10 -11.95 -14.20
N LYS A 39 -20.74 -10.99 -13.50
CA LYS A 39 -20.03 -9.83 -12.93
C LYS A 39 -18.99 -10.24 -11.89
N LEU A 40 -19.30 -11.18 -11.01
CA LEU A 40 -18.35 -11.69 -10.03
C LEU A 40 -17.16 -12.37 -10.71
N LYS A 41 -17.41 -13.17 -11.75
CA LYS A 41 -16.35 -13.83 -12.53
C LYS A 41 -15.47 -12.79 -13.25
N ALA A 42 -16.06 -11.76 -13.84
CA ALA A 42 -15.31 -10.68 -14.49
C ALA A 42 -14.42 -9.92 -13.51
N ILE A 43 -14.91 -9.61 -12.30
CA ILE A 43 -14.10 -8.97 -11.26
C ILE A 43 -12.94 -9.87 -10.83
N ALA A 44 -13.17 -11.17 -10.66
CA ALA A 44 -12.11 -12.11 -10.30
C ALA A 44 -11.04 -12.22 -11.40
N GLU A 45 -11.45 -12.23 -12.68
CA GLU A 45 -10.54 -12.27 -13.83
C GLU A 45 -9.73 -10.97 -13.96
N GLU A 46 -10.34 -9.81 -13.73
CA GLU A 46 -9.64 -8.52 -13.71
C GLU A 46 -8.61 -8.44 -12.56
N GLN A 47 -8.97 -8.90 -11.37
CA GLN A 47 -8.05 -8.97 -10.23
C GLN A 47 -6.89 -9.93 -10.50
N ALA A 48 -7.15 -11.09 -11.11
CA ALA A 48 -6.11 -12.04 -11.51
C ALA A 48 -5.17 -11.45 -12.57
N ALA A 49 -5.70 -10.72 -13.55
CA ALA A 49 -4.90 -10.02 -14.56
C ALA A 49 -3.99 -8.96 -13.93
N LYS A 50 -4.53 -8.13 -13.02
CA LYS A 50 -3.77 -7.09 -12.30
C LYS A 50 -2.63 -7.69 -11.44
N MET A 51 -2.89 -8.79 -10.75
CA MET A 51 -1.86 -9.48 -9.96
C MET A 51 -0.73 -10.02 -10.84
N LYS A 52 -1.07 -10.58 -12.01
CA LYS A 52 -0.09 -11.08 -12.97
C LYS A 52 0.77 -9.97 -13.56
N GLU A 53 0.16 -8.83 -13.89
CA GLU A 53 0.89 -7.65 -14.39
C GLU A 53 1.86 -7.10 -13.33
N LEU A 54 1.42 -6.99 -12.08
CA LEU A 54 2.28 -6.59 -10.96
C LEU A 54 3.44 -7.57 -10.73
N GLU A 55 3.19 -8.88 -10.81
CA GLU A 55 4.25 -9.88 -10.68
C GLU A 55 5.32 -9.75 -11.78
N GLU A 56 4.90 -9.56 -13.03
CA GLU A 56 5.81 -9.36 -14.16
C GLU A 56 6.61 -8.05 -14.01
N GLU A 57 5.99 -6.97 -13.54
CA GLU A 57 6.69 -5.70 -13.29
C GLU A 57 7.71 -5.83 -12.16
N MET A 58 7.36 -6.53 -11.08
CA MET A 58 8.27 -6.82 -9.97
C MET A 58 9.43 -7.70 -10.40
N GLU A 59 9.21 -8.69 -11.27
CA GLU A 59 10.28 -9.52 -11.82
C GLU A 59 11.24 -8.70 -12.70
N LYS A 60 10.71 -7.80 -13.54
CA LYS A 60 11.53 -6.88 -14.35
C LYS A 60 12.36 -5.94 -13.48
N LYS A 61 11.76 -5.35 -12.44
CA LYS A 61 12.47 -4.48 -11.49
C LYS A 61 13.56 -5.23 -10.72
N LYS A 62 13.32 -6.49 -10.32
CA LYS A 62 14.34 -7.33 -9.69
C LYS A 62 15.53 -7.59 -10.62
N LYS A 63 15.27 -7.93 -11.89
CA LYS A 63 16.35 -8.13 -12.87
C LYS A 63 17.17 -6.86 -13.12
N ALA A 64 16.50 -5.71 -13.21
CA ALA A 64 17.19 -4.42 -13.35
C ALA A 64 18.05 -4.07 -12.12
N ALA A 65 17.54 -4.33 -10.91
CA ALA A 65 18.29 -4.09 -9.67
C ALA A 65 19.50 -5.04 -9.52
N GLU A 66 19.38 -6.29 -9.95
CA GLU A 66 20.48 -7.25 -9.96
C GLU A 66 21.59 -6.85 -10.94
N GLU A 67 21.22 -6.38 -12.13
CA GLU A 67 22.18 -5.87 -13.13
C GLU A 67 22.90 -4.60 -12.65
N GLU A 68 22.19 -3.67 -12.00
CA GLU A 68 22.79 -2.46 -11.42
C GLU A 68 23.73 -2.80 -10.25
N ALA A 69 23.37 -3.77 -9.41
CA ALA A 69 24.22 -4.25 -8.33
C ALA A 69 25.48 -4.94 -8.87
N ALA A 70 25.36 -5.75 -9.92
CA ALA A 70 26.51 -6.39 -10.57
C ALA A 70 27.46 -5.36 -11.21
N ALA A 71 26.92 -4.30 -11.84
CA ALA A 71 27.70 -3.21 -12.40
C ALA A 71 28.46 -2.41 -11.33
N LYS A 72 27.82 -2.10 -10.18
CA LYS A 72 28.50 -1.45 -9.05
C LYS A 72 29.65 -2.28 -8.49
N VAL A 73 29.48 -3.60 -8.35
CA VAL A 73 30.54 -4.50 -7.86
C VAL A 73 31.73 -4.58 -8.82
N GLU A 74 31.50 -4.51 -10.14
CA GLU A 74 32.59 -4.45 -11.11
C GLU A 74 33.33 -3.10 -11.07
N GLU A 75 32.61 -1.99 -10.90
CA GLU A 75 33.20 -0.66 -10.76
C GLU A 75 34.02 -0.54 -9.46
N GLU A 76 33.52 -1.10 -8.36
CA GLU A 76 34.21 -1.11 -7.06
C GLU A 76 35.52 -1.94 -7.12
N LYS A 77 35.51 -3.08 -7.83
CA LYS A 77 36.74 -3.86 -8.10
C LYS A 77 37.76 -3.08 -8.94
N LYS A 78 37.33 -2.29 -9.93
CA LYS A 78 38.23 -1.42 -10.72
C LYS A 78 38.80 -0.27 -9.91
N ARG A 79 38.03 0.31 -8.97
CA ARG A 79 38.53 1.36 -8.05
C ARG A 79 39.57 0.81 -7.08
N LYS A 80 39.31 -0.36 -6.47
CA LYS A 80 40.25 -0.99 -5.53
C LYS A 80 41.58 -1.41 -6.17
N GLY A 81 41.57 -1.74 -7.47
CA GLY A 81 42.79 -2.00 -8.24
C GLY A 81 43.63 -0.75 -8.54
N LYS A 82 43.01 0.43 -8.60
CA LYS A 82 43.67 1.71 -8.88
C LYS A 82 44.21 2.40 -7.61
N GLU A 83 43.63 2.11 -6.45
CA GLU A 83 44.02 2.71 -5.17
C GLU A 83 45.34 2.15 -4.60
N VAL A 84 45.74 0.94 -5.00
CA VAL A 84 47.05 0.35 -4.65
C VAL A 84 48.23 1.06 -5.34
N GLU A 85 47.98 1.87 -6.37
CA GLU A 85 49.03 2.63 -7.09
C GLU A 85 49.24 4.06 -6.56
N SER A 86 48.44 4.54 -5.59
CA SER A 86 48.53 5.89 -5.07
C SER A 86 48.96 5.91 -3.58
N SER A 87 50.20 5.49 -3.31
CA SER A 87 50.84 5.53 -1.98
C SER A 87 51.23 6.96 -1.53
N GLY A 88 50.29 7.90 -1.62
CA GLY A 88 50.40 9.26 -1.08
C GLY A 88 49.39 9.54 0.04
N ALA A 89 48.23 8.87 0.04
CA ALA A 89 47.11 9.14 0.95
C ALA A 89 47.27 8.55 2.37
N MET A 90 48.13 7.53 2.55
CA MET A 90 48.29 6.85 3.84
C MET A 90 48.77 7.76 4.97
N LYS A 91 49.53 8.83 4.67
CA LYS A 91 50.03 9.74 5.72
C LYS A 91 48.93 10.64 6.28
N GLU A 92 48.08 11.15 5.41
CA GLU A 92 46.96 12.02 5.79
C GLU A 92 45.87 11.22 6.50
N GLU A 93 45.64 9.97 6.07
CA GLU A 93 44.70 9.06 6.73
C GLU A 93 45.15 8.70 8.15
N VAL A 94 46.45 8.45 8.36
CA VAL A 94 47.02 8.21 9.70
C VAL A 94 46.95 9.47 10.57
N GLU A 95 47.14 10.67 10.01
CA GLU A 95 46.95 11.93 10.75
C GLU A 95 45.48 12.18 11.13
N MET A 96 44.54 11.90 10.22
CA MET A 96 43.10 12.01 10.49
C MET A 96 42.63 10.98 11.52
N GLU A 97 43.11 9.74 11.46
CA GLU A 97 42.76 8.69 12.43
C GLU A 97 43.30 9.01 13.83
N LYS A 98 44.50 9.62 13.91
CA LYS A 98 45.08 10.06 15.18
C LYS A 98 44.34 11.25 15.77
N ASN A 99 43.97 12.24 14.96
CA ASN A 99 43.12 13.35 15.36
C ASN A 99 41.72 12.87 15.81
N THR A 100 41.14 11.90 15.09
CA THR A 100 39.85 11.30 15.46
C THR A 100 39.94 10.55 16.79
N SER A 101 41.02 9.83 17.04
CA SER A 101 41.24 9.12 18.30
C SER A 101 41.41 10.09 19.49
N GLU A 102 42.06 11.23 19.28
CA GLU A 102 42.22 12.28 20.28
C GLU A 102 40.90 13.02 20.57
N TRP A 103 40.10 13.29 19.54
CA TRP A 103 38.74 13.84 19.70
C TRP A 103 37.81 12.87 20.42
N ILE A 104 37.85 11.58 20.09
CA ILE A 104 37.09 10.54 20.81
C ILE A 104 37.56 10.49 22.27
N ALA A 105 38.87 10.49 22.54
CA ALA A 105 39.36 10.50 23.91
C ALA A 105 38.87 11.75 24.68
N ASN A 106 38.90 12.94 24.08
CA ASN A 106 38.40 14.17 24.71
C ASN A 106 36.88 14.16 24.91
N LEU A 107 36.09 13.64 23.97
CA LEU A 107 34.64 13.49 24.12
C LEU A 107 34.28 12.49 25.22
N TRP A 108 35.08 11.43 25.37
CA TRP A 108 34.91 10.45 26.44
C TRP A 108 35.40 10.96 27.79
N LEU A 109 36.32 11.94 27.82
CA LEU A 109 36.89 12.51 29.04
C LEU A 109 36.23 13.82 29.48
N GLY A 110 35.43 14.46 28.61
CA GLY A 110 34.82 15.75 28.88
C GLY A 110 33.42 15.84 28.30
N GLU A 111 32.42 15.51 29.12
CA GLU A 111 31.26 16.36 29.45
C GLU A 111 30.28 15.52 30.30
N ASP A 112 30.68 15.25 31.55
CA ASP A 112 29.72 15.10 32.65
C ASP A 112 29.39 16.54 33.12
N GLU A 113 28.68 17.29 32.27
CA GLU A 113 28.10 18.58 32.66
C GLU A 113 26.83 18.82 31.82
N GLU A 114 25.71 18.40 32.40
CA GLU A 114 24.45 19.14 32.37
C GLU A 114 23.75 19.33 31.01
N THR A 115 23.00 18.31 30.60
CA THR A 115 21.70 18.56 29.95
C THR A 115 20.64 17.65 30.55
N GLU A 116 20.09 18.10 31.68
CA GLU A 116 18.77 17.71 32.14
C GLU A 116 17.72 18.08 31.07
N PHE A 117 17.51 17.24 30.07
CA PHE A 117 16.21 17.20 29.40
C PHE A 117 15.25 16.38 30.27
N TYR A 118 14.84 16.98 31.38
CA TYR A 118 13.63 16.57 32.08
C TYR A 118 12.46 16.94 31.18
N VAL A 119 12.01 16.00 30.34
CA VAL A 119 10.67 16.11 29.75
C VAL A 119 9.69 16.08 30.93
N PRO A 120 8.93 17.16 31.20
CA PRO A 120 7.98 17.17 32.30
C PRO A 120 7.03 15.99 32.18
N LYS A 121 6.74 15.34 33.30
CA LYS A 121 5.92 14.12 33.32
C LYS A 121 4.52 14.36 32.71
N ASP A 122 4.01 15.58 32.84
CA ASP A 122 2.79 16.05 32.20
C ASP A 122 2.82 15.95 30.67
N GLU A 123 3.96 16.20 30.01
CA GLU A 123 4.09 16.08 28.55
C GLU A 123 4.12 14.62 28.10
N ARG A 124 4.73 13.74 28.90
CA ARG A 124 4.71 12.28 28.66
C ARG A 124 3.29 11.72 28.83
N ASP A 125 2.57 12.15 29.87
CA ASP A 125 1.22 11.68 30.16
C ASP A 125 0.19 12.25 29.17
N ALA A 126 0.34 13.51 28.72
CA ALA A 126 -0.49 14.09 27.68
C ALA A 126 -0.36 13.32 26.36
N LEU A 127 0.88 12.99 25.96
CA LEU A 127 1.15 12.22 24.75
C LEU A 127 0.59 10.79 24.86
N ALA A 128 0.69 10.16 26.04
CA ALA A 128 0.10 8.85 26.29
C ALA A 128 -1.44 8.89 26.21
N SER A 129 -2.08 9.95 26.73
CA SER A 129 -3.54 10.11 26.67
C SER A 129 -4.06 10.40 25.26
N GLU A 130 -3.32 11.16 24.45
CA GLU A 130 -3.68 11.42 23.05
C GLU A 130 -3.60 10.13 22.22
N LEU A 131 -2.59 9.29 22.47
CA LEU A 131 -2.42 8.01 21.79
C LEU A 131 -3.51 7.00 22.18
N ALA A 132 -3.88 6.96 23.48
CA ALA A 132 -5.00 6.15 23.95
C ALA A 132 -6.35 6.56 23.34
N ALA A 133 -6.58 7.86 23.14
CA ALA A 133 -7.81 8.37 22.53
C ALA A 133 -7.93 8.07 21.03
N MET A 134 -6.80 7.90 20.32
CA MET A 134 -6.82 7.41 18.93
C MET A 134 -7.04 5.89 18.84
N GLU A 135 -6.57 5.14 19.83
CA GLU A 135 -6.62 3.67 19.83
C GLU A 135 -7.97 3.11 20.32
N ASP A 136 -8.73 3.87 21.12
CA ASP A 136 -10.08 3.51 21.55
C ASP A 136 -11.16 4.41 20.91
N PRO A 137 -11.60 4.15 19.67
CA PRO A 137 -12.64 4.92 18.98
C PRO A 137 -14.07 4.56 19.43
N LEU A 138 -14.26 3.93 20.60
CA LEU A 138 -15.56 3.49 21.11
C LEU A 138 -15.89 4.10 22.49
N GLU A 139 -16.14 5.40 22.48
CA GLU A 139 -17.18 6.02 23.33
C GLU A 139 -18.27 6.64 22.45
#